data_AF-A0A537WF45-F1
#
_entry.id   AF-A0A537WF45-F1
#
_cell.length_a   1.000
_cell.length_b   1.000
_cell.length_c   1.000
_cell.angle_alpha   90.00
_cell.angle_beta   90.00
_cell.angle_gamma   90.00
#
_symmetry.space_group_name_H-M   'P 1'
#
loop_
_entity.id
_entity.type
_entity.pdbx_description
1 polymer ?
#
loop_
_entity_poly.entity_id
_entity_poly.type
_entity_poly.pdbx_seq_one_letter_code
_entity_poly.pdbx_strand_id
1 'polypeptide(L)' 'MRRERRAFFPIAAGLAAAFLLAFPAAAQKSGGTLQMPNFASPASMSIHEESTIVAGIPMMGVFNNLVVFDQHIAQN' A
#
# COMPACT_ATOMS: atom_id res chain seq x y z
N MET A 1 -26.49 30.75 -28.03
CA MET A 1 -26.96 29.34 -27.87
C MET A 1 -26.22 28.29 -28.72
N ARG A 2 -26.15 28.33 -30.07
CA ARG A 2 -25.49 27.23 -30.84
C ARG A 2 -23.95 27.18 -30.72
N ARG A 3 -23.28 28.31 -30.46
CA ARG A 3 -21.81 28.41 -30.35
C ARG A 3 -21.29 27.95 -28.98
N GLU A 4 -22.01 28.27 -27.90
CA GLU A 4 -21.71 27.82 -26.53
C GLU A 4 -21.87 26.29 -26.38
N ARG A 5 -22.90 25.71 -27.00
CA ARG A 5 -23.08 24.25 -27.06
C ARG A 5 -21.93 23.51 -27.77
N ARG A 6 -21.28 24.16 -28.74
CA ARG A 6 -20.12 23.61 -29.48
C ARG A 6 -18.83 23.62 -28.66
N ALA A 7 -18.69 24.58 -27.75
CA ALA A 7 -17.54 24.65 -26.82
C ALA A 7 -17.74 23.80 -25.56
N PHE A 8 -18.98 23.58 -25.14
CA PHE A 8 -19.31 22.75 -23.98
C PHE A 8 -18.94 21.27 -24.18
N PHE A 9 -19.16 20.74 -25.39
CA PHE A 9 -18.86 19.35 -25.73
C PHE A 9 -17.38 18.95 -25.56
N PRO A 10 -16.40 19.69 -26.12
CA PRO A 10 -14.99 19.35 -25.94
C PRO A 10 -14.52 19.55 -24.49
N ILE A 11 -15.08 20.51 -23.75
CA ILE A 11 -14.75 20.73 -22.33
C ILE A 11 -15.26 19.57 -21.47
N ALA A 12 -16.50 19.15 -21.68
CA ALA A 12 -17.08 18.01 -20.97
C ALA A 12 -16.34 16.71 -21.29
N ALA A 13 -15.95 16.50 -22.55
CA ALA A 13 -15.15 15.35 -22.96
C ALA A 13 -13.75 15.36 -22.34
N GLY A 14 -13.10 16.54 -22.28
CA GLY A 14 -11.80 16.71 -21.64
C GLY A 14 -11.84 16.42 -20.13
N LEU A 15 -12.88 16.89 -19.44
CA LEU A 15 -13.08 16.60 -18.01
C LEU A 15 -13.38 15.12 -17.75
N ALA A 16 -14.20 14.48 -18.59
CA ALA A 16 -14.47 13.05 -18.48
C ALA A 16 -13.20 12.21 -18.70
N ALA A 17 -12.38 12.58 -19.69
CA ALA A 17 -11.10 11.91 -19.95
C ALA A 17 -10.11 12.08 -18.79
N ALA A 18 -10.03 13.27 -18.19
CA ALA A 18 -9.20 13.51 -17.01
C ALA A 18 -9.63 12.65 -15.82
N PHE A 19 -10.93 12.50 -15.59
CA PHE A 19 -11.46 11.62 -14.54
C PHE A 19 -11.13 10.14 -14.77
N LEU A 20 -11.14 9.67 -16.03
CA LEU A 20 -10.79 8.29 -16.36
C LEU A 20 -9.28 8.01 -16.20
N LEU A 21 -8.43 9.02 -16.15
CA LEU A 21 -6.99 8.87 -15.92
C LEU A 21 -6.61 9.06 -14.44
N ALA A 22 -7.55 9.51 -13.60
CA ALA A 22 -7.35 9.75 -12.17
C ALA A 22 -7.49 8.47 -11.33
N PHE A 23 -6.81 7.38 -11.73
CA PHE A 23 -6.74 6.19 -10.89
C PHE A 23 -5.73 6.41 -9.76
N PRO A 24 -6.03 5.97 -8.52
CA PRO A 24 -5.02 5.92 -7.48
C PRO A 24 -3.91 4.95 -7.91
N ALA A 25 -2.65 5.33 -7.66
CA ALA A 25 -1.52 4.43 -7.86
C ALA A 25 -1.62 3.27 -6.85
N ALA A 26 -2.29 2.19 -7.26
CA ALA A 26 -2.40 0.97 -6.47
C ALA A 26 -1.05 0.22 -6.55
N ALA A 27 -0.18 0.46 -5.57
CA ALA A 27 1.10 -0.24 -5.46
C ALA A 27 0.95 -1.70 -5.02
N GLN A 28 -0.17 -2.06 -4.38
CA GLN A 28 -0.40 -3.40 -3.83
C GLN A 28 -1.10 -4.32 -4.85
N LYS A 29 -0.45 -5.45 -5.18
CA LYS A 29 -1.02 -6.48 -6.05
C LYS A 29 -2.16 -7.23 -5.33
N SER A 30 -3.34 -7.26 -5.92
CA SER A 30 -4.46 -8.07 -5.40
C SER A 30 -4.14 -9.56 -5.50
N GLY A 31 -4.32 -10.30 -4.40
CA GLY A 31 -4.07 -11.75 -4.32
C GLY A 31 -2.61 -12.18 -4.52
N GLY A 32 -1.64 -11.26 -4.42
CA GLY A 32 -0.22 -11.59 -4.54
C GLY A 32 0.39 -12.11 -3.23
N THR A 33 1.37 -13.02 -3.34
CA THR A 33 2.23 -13.38 -2.21
C THR A 33 3.35 -12.36 -2.08
N LEU A 34 3.46 -11.73 -0.91
CA LEU A 34 4.59 -10.87 -0.57
C LEU A 34 5.85 -11.74 -0.36
N GLN A 35 6.89 -11.51 -1.16
CA GLN A 35 8.20 -12.15 -0.99
C GLN A 35 9.14 -11.16 -0.30
N MET A 36 9.60 -11.51 0.90
CA MET A 36 10.55 -10.71 1.67
C MET A 36 11.82 -11.54 1.92
N PRO A 37 12.97 -11.18 1.32
CA PRO A 37 14.23 -11.82 1.64
C PRO A 37 14.57 -11.62 3.11
N ASN A 38 14.94 -12.70 3.80
CA ASN A 38 15.51 -12.67 5.13
C ASN A 38 16.96 -13.15 5.04
N PHE A 39 17.87 -12.51 5.78
CA PHE A 39 19.30 -12.80 5.71
C PHE A 39 19.72 -13.99 6.57
N ALA A 40 18.83 -14.50 7.42
CA ALA A 40 19.06 -15.68 8.25
C ALA A 40 17.74 -16.41 8.54
N SER A 41 17.86 -17.63 9.06
CA SER A 41 16.75 -18.39 9.65
C SER A 41 16.82 -18.23 11.17
N PRO A 42 15.74 -17.82 11.85
CA PRO A 42 15.74 -17.71 13.31
C PRO A 42 15.80 -19.11 13.95
N ALA A 43 16.34 -19.20 15.17
CA ALA A 43 16.43 -20.47 15.89
C ALA A 43 15.07 -20.90 16.47
N SER A 44 14.22 -19.91 16.79
CA SER A 44 12.86 -20.10 17.31
C SER A 44 11.91 -19.02 16.75
N MET A 45 10.59 -19.25 16.87
CA MET A 45 9.55 -18.25 16.58
C MET A 45 8.98 -17.62 17.86
N SER A 46 9.68 -17.79 18.99
CA SER A 46 9.33 -17.18 20.27
C SER A 46 9.90 -15.77 20.39
N ILE A 47 9.01 -14.77 20.51
CA ILE A 47 9.40 -13.37 20.76
C ILE A 47 10.01 -13.15 22.16
N HIS A 48 9.87 -14.12 23.07
CA HIS A 48 10.46 -14.06 24.40
C HIS A 48 11.92 -14.53 24.41
N GLU A 49 12.33 -15.28 23.38
CA GLU A 49 13.65 -15.90 23.28
C GLU A 49 14.51 -15.27 22.18
N GLU A 50 13.88 -14.68 21.16
CA GLU A 50 14.55 -14.02 20.04
C GLU A 50 14.62 -12.49 20.24
N SER A 51 15.77 -11.89 19.92
CA SER A 51 16.02 -10.44 20.10
C SER A 51 16.25 -9.68 18.80
N THR A 52 16.24 -10.38 17.66
CA THR A 52 16.63 -9.82 16.36
C THR A 52 15.46 -9.62 15.41
N ILE A 53 15.68 -8.76 14.41
CA ILE A 53 14.70 -8.46 13.36
C ILE A 53 14.34 -9.67 12.50
N VAL A 54 15.21 -10.69 12.45
CA VAL A 54 15.04 -11.93 11.68
C VAL A 54 13.80 -12.71 12.15
N ALA A 55 13.58 -12.78 13.45
CA ALA A 55 12.39 -13.38 14.05
C ALA A 55 11.26 -12.35 14.21
N GLY A 56 11.61 -11.10 14.57
CA GLY A 56 10.64 -10.04 14.82
C GLY A 56 9.73 -9.72 13.63
N ILE A 57 10.30 -9.41 12.45
CA ILE A 57 9.53 -9.05 11.24
C ILE A 57 8.46 -10.09 10.89
N PRO A 58 8.79 -11.38 10.68
CA PRO A 58 7.80 -12.36 10.26
C PRO A 58 6.72 -12.58 11.33
N MET A 59 7.07 -12.50 12.61
CA MET A 59 6.11 -12.71 13.70
C MET A 59 5.16 -11.55 13.93
N MET A 60 5.46 -10.34 13.44
CA MET A 60 4.55 -9.19 13.55
C MET A 60 3.22 -9.40 12.84
N GLY A 61 3.18 -10.20 11.77
CA GLY A 61 1.94 -10.59 11.09
C GLY A 61 1.25 -11.82 11.67
N VAL A 62 1.90 -12.54 12.60
CA VAL A 62 1.39 -13.80 13.16
C VAL A 62 0.75 -13.58 14.53
N PHE A 63 1.34 -12.75 15.39
CA PHE A 63 0.80 -12.44 16.72
C PHE A 63 -0.21 -11.29 16.70
N ASN A 64 -1.12 -11.28 17.68
CA ASN A 64 -2.04 -10.17 17.92
C ASN A 64 -1.36 -9.09 18.76
N ASN A 65 -0.84 -8.07 18.10
CA ASN A 65 -0.10 -6.99 18.74
C ASN A 65 -1.04 -5.92 19.27
N LEU A 66 -0.92 -5.58 20.56
CA LEU A 66 -1.73 -4.54 21.19
C LEU A 66 -1.34 -3.12 20.76
N VAL A 67 -0.09 -2.94 20.34
CA VAL A 67 0.46 -1.67 19.88
C VAL A 67 1.26 -1.95 18.61
N VAL A 68 1.02 -1.17 17.56
CA VAL A 68 1.70 -1.26 16.26
C VAL A 68 2.02 0.16 15.79
N PHE A 69 3.17 0.34 15.15
CA PHE A 69 3.53 1.62 14.54
C PHE A 69 2.56 2.00 13.41
N ASP A 70 2.11 3.24 13.42
CA ASP A 70 1.30 3.80 12.34
C ASP A 70 2.14 3.97 11.08
N GLN A 71 1.88 3.13 10.06
CA GLN A 71 2.59 3.11 8.79
C GLN A 71 2.24 4.32 7.89
N HIS A 72 1.24 5.12 8.27
CA HIS A 72 0.83 6.31 7.52
C HIS A 72 1.53 7.59 7.98
N ILE A 73 2.34 7.51 9.03
CA ILE A 73 3.10 8.64 9.57
C ILE A 73 4.59 8.40 9.29
N ALA A 74 5.23 9.37 8.64
CA ALA A 74 6.67 9.32 8.40
C ALA A 74 7.44 9.18 9.72
N GLN A 75 8.39 8.24 9.74
CA GLN A 75 9.28 8.01 10.86
C GLN A 75 10.65 8.61 10.49
N ASN A 76 11.07 9.66 11.21
CA ASN A 76 12.32 10.44 11.04
C ASN A 76 12.40 11.37 9.82
#